data_AF-A0A7Y6ACS5-F1
#
_entry.id   AF-A0A7Y6ACS5-F1
#
_cell.length_a   1.000
_cell.length_b   1.000
_cell.length_c   1.000
_cell.angle_alpha   90.00
_cell.angle_beta   90.00
_cell.angle_gamma   90.00
#
_symmetry.space_group_name_H-M   'P 1'
#
loop_
_entity.id
_entity.type
_entity.pdbx_description
1 polymer ?
#
loop_
_entity_poly.entity_id
_entity_poly.type
_entity_poly.pdbx_seq_one_letter_code
_entity_poly.pdbx_strand_id
1 'polypeptide(L)'
;MRPEVKAFVADGPLPGDDASEEEIDRRGSQLDAISRPLSVGEAQAMAACFGPTDLYGVAWTLIHLIETAPGPVPVVTRPDHNAPWWDHVLWNQWGHHHHDDWTRSCDF
;
A
#
# COMPACT_ATOMS: atom_id res chain seq x y z
N MET A 1 10.82 9.46 -8.72
CA MET A 1 9.58 9.66 -7.95
C MET A 1 8.95 10.97 -8.37
N ARG A 2 7.75 10.89 -8.96
CA ARG A 2 6.99 12.01 -9.50
C ARG A 2 6.49 12.97 -8.39
N PRO A 3 6.26 14.27 -8.68
CA PRO A 3 5.87 15.26 -7.68
C PRO A 3 4.62 14.88 -6.88
N GLU A 4 3.60 14.34 -7.55
CA GLU A 4 2.35 13.93 -6.93
C GLU A 4 2.54 12.77 -5.94
N VAL A 5 3.42 11.82 -6.26
CA VAL A 5 3.78 10.72 -5.35
C VAL A 5 4.57 11.26 -4.16
N LYS A 6 5.51 12.19 -4.38
CA LYS A 6 6.26 12.83 -3.30
C LYS A 6 5.34 13.58 -2.34
N ALA A 7 4.35 14.29 -2.87
CA ALA A 7 3.39 15.04 -2.06
C ALA A 7 2.57 14.09 -1.19
N PHE A 8 2.00 13.03 -1.78
CA PHE A 8 1.25 12.02 -1.03
C PHE A 8 2.09 11.36 0.08
N VAL A 9 3.33 10.97 -0.23
CA VAL A 9 4.26 10.36 0.74
C VAL A 9 4.66 11.35 1.84
N ALA A 10 4.85 12.62 1.51
CA ALA A 10 5.21 13.65 2.48
C ALA A 10 4.10 13.93 3.50
N ASP A 11 2.84 13.73 3.11
CA ASP A 11 1.69 13.82 4.01
C ASP A 11 1.61 12.62 4.98
N GLY A 12 2.43 11.59 4.77
CA GLY A 12 2.56 10.45 5.67
C GLY A 12 1.37 9.48 5.61
N PRO A 13 1.18 8.66 6.67
CA PRO A 13 0.17 7.62 6.68
C PRO A 13 -1.25 8.12 6.42
N LEU A 14 -2.08 7.26 5.84
CA LEU A 14 -3.51 7.52 5.70
C LEU A 14 -4.13 7.83 7.07
N PRO A 15 -5.08 8.78 7.11
CA PRO A 15 -5.74 9.18 8.34
C PRO A 15 -6.56 8.04 8.97
N GLY A 16 -6.83 8.18 10.28
CA GLY A 16 -7.73 7.32 11.04
C GLY A 16 -9.21 7.62 10.77
N ASP A 17 -10.08 6.99 11.53
CA ASP A 17 -11.54 7.18 11.50
C ASP A 17 -12.01 8.55 12.00
N ASP A 18 -11.14 9.26 12.74
CA ASP A 18 -11.40 10.60 13.30
C ASP A 18 -11.13 11.76 12.34
N ALA A 19 -10.65 11.48 11.13
CA ALA A 19 -10.36 12.51 10.15
C ALA A 19 -11.63 13.15 9.57
N SER A 20 -11.51 14.44 9.23
CA SER A 20 -12.59 15.15 8.56
C SER A 20 -12.82 14.61 7.15
N GLU A 21 -14.07 14.69 6.67
CA GLU A 21 -14.42 14.34 5.29
C GLU A 21 -13.52 15.07 4.27
N GLU A 22 -13.16 16.32 4.56
CA GLU A 22 -12.27 17.13 3.72
C GLU A 22 -10.86 16.52 3.60
N GLU A 23 -10.32 15.97 4.69
CA GLU A 23 -9.01 15.29 4.66
C GLU A 23 -9.11 13.96 3.90
N ILE A 24 -10.21 13.22 4.07
CA ILE A 24 -10.46 11.97 3.34
C ILE A 24 -10.54 12.25 1.83
N ASP A 25 -11.32 13.26 1.42
CA ASP A 25 -11.47 13.69 0.03
C ASP A 25 -10.16 14.20 -0.57
N ARG A 26 -9.39 14.95 0.23
CA ARG A 26 -8.06 15.43 -0.17
C ARG A 26 -7.12 14.27 -0.47
N ARG A 27 -7.08 13.26 0.41
CA ARG A 27 -6.26 12.05 0.22
C ARG A 27 -6.71 11.24 -1.00
N GLY A 28 -8.02 11.07 -1.19
CA GLY A 28 -8.58 10.42 -2.38
C GLY A 28 -8.18 11.14 -3.68
N SER A 29 -8.33 12.46 -3.70
CA SER A 29 -7.97 13.30 -4.86
C SER A 29 -6.47 13.22 -5.19
N GLN A 30 -5.60 13.13 -4.18
CA GLN A 30 -4.16 12.92 -4.41
C GLN A 30 -3.87 11.57 -5.08
N LEU A 31 -4.55 10.50 -4.67
CA LEU A 31 -4.40 9.18 -5.28
C LEU A 31 -4.88 9.18 -6.73
N ASP A 32 -6.02 9.82 -7.01
CA ASP A 32 -6.59 9.90 -8.36
C ASP A 32 -5.72 10.73 -9.32
N ALA A 33 -4.99 11.71 -8.81
CA ALA A 33 -4.04 12.50 -9.59
C ALA A 33 -2.78 11.72 -10.01
N ILE A 34 -2.47 10.61 -9.33
CA ILE A 34 -1.28 9.81 -9.63
C ILE A 34 -1.52 8.93 -10.85
N SER A 35 -0.81 9.23 -11.93
CA SER A 35 -0.89 8.42 -13.15
C SER A 35 -0.34 6.99 -12.93
N ARG A 36 -0.99 6.02 -13.57
CA ARG A 36 -0.56 4.62 -13.63
C ARG A 36 0.30 4.36 -14.89
N PRO A 37 1.24 3.40 -14.89
CA PRO A 37 1.66 2.60 -13.74
C PRO A 37 2.57 3.39 -12.79
N LEU A 38 2.65 2.97 -11.52
CA LEU A 38 3.74 3.39 -10.65
C LEU A 38 5.08 2.79 -11.10
N SER A 39 6.20 3.42 -10.73
CA SER A 39 7.49 2.72 -10.70
C SER A 39 7.62 1.86 -9.43
N VAL A 40 8.52 0.86 -9.44
CA VAL A 40 8.80 0.02 -8.26
C VAL A 40 9.14 0.87 -7.02
N GLY A 41 10.00 1.88 -7.18
CA GLY A 41 10.38 2.75 -6.08
C GLY A 41 9.23 3.64 -5.57
N GLU A 42 8.28 4.00 -6.44
CA GLU A 42 7.06 4.71 -6.02
C GLU A 42 6.12 3.79 -5.25
N ALA A 43 5.90 2.57 -5.74
CA ALA A 43 5.11 1.55 -5.06
C ALA A 43 5.66 1.25 -3.65
N GLN A 44 6.98 1.09 -3.52
CA GLN A 44 7.63 0.88 -2.22
C GLN A 44 7.46 2.07 -1.26
N ALA A 45 7.63 3.30 -1.74
CA ALA A 45 7.45 4.50 -0.91
C ALA A 45 5.99 4.66 -0.45
N MET A 46 5.04 4.42 -1.35
CA MET A 46 3.61 4.51 -1.08
C MET A 46 3.12 3.41 -0.13
N ALA A 47 3.73 2.22 -0.15
CA ALA A 47 3.41 1.14 0.80
C ALA A 47 3.71 1.51 2.26
N ALA A 48 4.60 2.47 2.52
CA ALA A 48 4.84 2.98 3.87
C ALA A 48 3.78 3.99 4.35
N CYS A 49 2.82 4.35 3.48
CA CYS A 49 1.76 5.32 3.78
C CYS A 49 0.48 4.65 4.30
N PHE A 50 0.48 3.34 4.54
CA PHE A 50 -0.59 2.73 5.31
C PHE A 50 -0.40 3.09 6.78
N GLY A 51 -1.45 3.67 7.39
CA GLY A 51 -1.52 3.95 8.81
C GLY A 51 -2.49 3.00 9.52
N PRO A 52 -2.76 3.21 10.82
CA PRO A 52 -3.93 2.64 11.48
C PRO A 52 -5.19 3.32 10.89
N THR A 53 -5.54 2.95 9.67
CA THR A 53 -6.65 3.54 8.93
C THR A 53 -7.82 2.57 8.89
N ASP A 54 -9.02 3.11 9.17
CA ASP A 54 -10.29 2.42 8.93
C ASP A 54 -10.97 2.88 7.64
N LEU A 55 -10.25 3.65 6.81
CA LEU A 55 -10.75 4.24 5.58
C LEU A 55 -10.58 3.28 4.40
N TYR A 56 -11.37 2.21 4.40
CA TYR A 56 -11.32 1.14 3.39
C TYR A 56 -11.24 1.67 1.95
N GLY A 57 -12.06 2.65 1.57
CA GLY A 57 -12.10 3.16 0.20
C GLY A 57 -10.77 3.74 -0.27
N VAL A 58 -10.19 4.67 0.51
CA VAL A 58 -8.91 5.31 0.18
C VAL A 58 -7.76 4.30 0.24
N ALA A 59 -7.78 3.43 1.25
CA ALA A 59 -6.74 2.44 1.44
C ALA A 59 -6.73 1.36 0.33
N TRP A 60 -7.90 0.93 -0.15
CA TRP A 60 -7.99 0.05 -1.33
C TRP A 60 -7.55 0.73 -2.61
N THR A 61 -7.87 2.02 -2.81
CA THR A 61 -7.36 2.78 -3.96
C THR A 61 -5.83 2.82 -3.96
N LEU A 62 -5.21 3.01 -2.79
CA LEU A 62 -3.77 2.96 -2.63
C LEU A 62 -3.18 1.57 -2.96
N ILE A 63 -3.79 0.48 -2.46
CA ILE A 63 -3.39 -0.90 -2.81
C ILE A 63 -3.41 -1.10 -4.33
N HIS A 64 -4.53 -0.82 -4.98
CA HIS A 64 -4.67 -1.03 -6.43
C HIS A 64 -3.73 -0.15 -7.26
N LEU A 65 -3.42 1.05 -6.77
CA LEU A 65 -2.43 1.91 -7.42
C LEU A 65 -1.02 1.31 -7.31
N ILE A 66 -0.64 0.79 -6.13
CA ILE A 66 0.63 0.10 -5.90
C ILE A 66 0.79 -1.12 -6.83
N GLU A 67 -0.26 -1.90 -7.00
CA GLU A 67 -0.29 -3.09 -7.86
C GLU A 67 -0.14 -2.79 -9.36
N THR A 68 -0.20 -1.52 -9.77
CA THR A 68 0.09 -1.13 -11.15
C THR A 68 1.59 -1.10 -11.46
N ALA A 69 2.46 -1.10 -10.44
CA ALA A 69 3.90 -1.09 -10.67
C ALA A 69 4.39 -2.37 -11.36
N PRO A 70 5.35 -2.27 -12.30
CA PRO A 70 5.94 -3.44 -12.90
C PRO A 70 6.86 -4.14 -11.90
N GLY A 71 6.69 -5.44 -11.71
CA GLY A 71 7.55 -6.24 -10.83
C GLY A 71 6.81 -6.77 -9.59
N PRO A 72 7.55 -7.24 -8.58
CA PRO A 72 6.92 -7.79 -7.37
C PRO A 72 6.23 -6.69 -6.58
N VAL A 73 5.12 -7.05 -5.94
CA VAL A 73 4.46 -6.22 -4.93
C VAL A 73 5.40 -5.99 -3.73
N PRO A 74 5.19 -4.92 -2.94
CA PRO A 74 5.96 -4.69 -1.72
C PRO A 74 5.92 -5.89 -0.77
N VAL A 75 7.07 -6.22 -0.17
CA VAL A 75 7.18 -7.31 0.80
C VAL A 75 6.48 -6.91 2.09
N VAL A 76 5.50 -7.69 2.52
CA VAL A 76 4.81 -7.53 3.80
C VAL A 76 5.14 -8.70 4.70
N THR A 77 5.70 -8.42 5.88
CA THR A 77 5.96 -9.44 6.90
C THR A 77 4.67 -9.90 7.53
N ARG A 78 4.58 -11.18 7.91
CA ARG A 78 3.44 -11.69 8.65
C ARG A 78 3.26 -10.90 9.95
N PRO A 79 2.13 -10.22 10.16
CA PRO A 79 1.86 -9.51 11.40
C PRO A 79 1.69 -10.47 12.57
N ASP A 80 2.01 -9.99 13.78
CA ASP A 80 1.64 -10.68 15.01
C ASP A 80 0.12 -10.57 15.27
N HIS A 81 -0.38 -11.28 16.28
CA HIS A 81 -1.83 -11.33 16.56
C HIS A 81 -2.44 -10.01 17.07
N ASN A 82 -1.61 -9.07 17.53
CA ASN A 82 -2.02 -7.77 18.09
C ASN A 82 -1.73 -6.62 17.12
N ALA A 83 -1.18 -6.90 15.95
CA ALA A 83 -0.95 -5.88 14.94
C ALA A 83 -2.30 -5.24 14.54
N PRO A 84 -2.28 -3.96 14.12
CA PRO A 84 -3.43 -3.34 13.49
C PRO A 84 -4.01 -4.25 12.40
N TRP A 85 -5.34 -4.36 12.35
CA TRP A 85 -6.02 -5.26 11.42
C TRP A 85 -5.65 -4.98 9.95
N TRP A 86 -5.28 -3.74 9.62
CA TRP A 86 -4.79 -3.37 8.29
C TRP A 86 -3.49 -4.07 7.89
N ASP A 87 -2.59 -4.34 8.84
CA ASP A 87 -1.36 -5.11 8.57
C ASP A 87 -1.70 -6.56 8.17
N HIS A 88 -2.76 -7.13 8.74
CA HIS A 88 -3.28 -8.43 8.33
C HIS A 88 -3.89 -8.40 6.93
N VAL A 89 -4.56 -7.32 6.55
CA VAL A 89 -5.09 -7.14 5.19
C VAL A 89 -3.95 -7.07 4.18
N LEU A 90 -2.93 -6.25 4.44
CA LEU A 90 -1.76 -6.14 3.57
C LEU A 90 -1.01 -7.46 3.45
N TRP A 91 -0.87 -8.21 4.54
CA TRP A 91 -0.26 -9.55 4.50
C TRP A 91 -1.09 -10.56 3.72
N ASN A 92 -2.42 -10.53 3.83
CA ASN A 92 -3.29 -11.39 3.01
C ASN A 92 -3.23 -11.00 1.52
N GLN A 93 -3.05 -9.72 1.20
CA GLN A 93 -2.98 -9.25 -0.18
C GLN A 93 -1.62 -9.55 -0.82
N TRP A 94 -0.52 -9.25 -0.13
CA TRP A 94 0.84 -9.31 -0.71
C TRP A 94 1.73 -10.39 -0.11
N GLY A 95 1.48 -10.82 1.12
CA GLY A 95 2.31 -11.78 1.85
C GLY A 95 2.26 -13.21 1.32
N HIS A 96 1.19 -13.61 0.63
CA HIS A 96 1.08 -14.94 0.02
C HIS A 96 1.94 -15.10 -1.24
N HIS A 97 2.23 -14.01 -1.96
CA HIS A 97 3.02 -14.05 -3.20
C HIS A 97 4.50 -14.42 -2.98
N HIS A 98 4.98 -14.39 -1.74
CA HIS A 98 6.35 -14.74 -1.39
C HIS A 98 6.53 -16.21 -0.97
N HIS A 99 5.45 -16.97 -0.81
CA HIS A 99 5.55 -18.37 -0.37
C HIS A 99 5.80 -19.36 -1.53
N ASP A 100 5.69 -18.90 -2.78
CA ASP A 100 5.87 -19.72 -3.98
C ASP A 100 7.32 -19.81 -4.48
N ASP A 101 8.28 -19.16 -3.80
CA ASP A 101 9.71 -19.23 -4.19
C ASP A 101 10.46 -20.45 -3.61
N TRP A 102 9.91 -21.13 -2.60
CA TRP A 102 10.54 -22.33 -2.03
C TRP A 102 10.25 -23.63 -2.80
N THR A 103 9.26 -23.65 -3.69
CA THR A 103 8.91 -24.86 -4.49
C THR A 103 9.66 -24.95 -5.82
N ARG A 104 10.48 -23.96 -6.20
CA ARG A 104 11.32 -24.01 -7.42
C ARG A 104 12.80 -24.33 -7.18
N SER A 105 13.24 -24.42 -5.92
CA SER A 105 14.66 -24.67 -5.59
C SER A 105 14.97 -26.12 -5.18
N CYS A 106 14.00 -27.02 -5.19
CA CYS A 106 14.16 -28.41 -4.79
C CYS A 106 13.73 -29.37 -5.91
N ASP A 107 14.23 -29.17 -7.12
CA ASP A 107 14.30 -30.23 -8.14
C ASP A 107 15.78 -30.39 -8.52
N PHE A 108 16.48 -31.29 -7.82
CA PHE A 108 17.78 -31.86 -8.16
C PHE A 108 17.68 -33.38 -8.13
#